data_AF-A0A536XRB8-F1
#
_entry.id   AF-A0A536XRB8-F1
#
_cell.length_a   1.000
_cell.length_b   1.000
_cell.length_c   1.000
_cell.angle_alpha   90.00
_cell.angle_beta   90.00
_cell.angle_gamma   90.00
#
_symmetry.space_group_name_H-M   'P 1'
#
loop_
_entity.id
_entity.type
_entity.pdbx_description
1 polymer ?
#
loop_
_entity_poly.entity_id
_entity_poly.type
_entity_poly.pdbx_seq_one_letter_code
_entity_poly.pdbx_strand_id
1 'polypeptide(L)' 'ACGGHLFTEHPAWSLVDVYAAVIPDFPYQPGVHVHYQESRLPLRDGLPKMRDLPKEMGGSGAVLAE' A
#
# COMPACT_ATOMS: atom_id res chain seq x y z
N ALA A 1 5.77 14.36 20.92
CA ALA A 1 5.89 13.50 19.72
C ALA A 1 4.58 13.59 18.93
N CYS A 2 4.63 13.51 17.59
CA CYS A 2 3.47 13.76 16.72
C CYS A 2 2.54 12.55 16.48
N GLY A 3 2.94 11.34 16.90
CA GLY A 3 2.12 10.12 16.76
C GLY A 3 2.12 9.49 15.35
N GLY A 4 2.93 9.98 14.41
CA GLY A 4 3.07 9.38 13.08
C GLY A 4 3.81 8.05 13.12
N HIS A 5 3.35 7.08 12.33
CA HIS A 5 4.06 5.81 12.14
C HIS A 5 5.31 6.02 11.27
N LEU A 6 6.43 5.42 11.67
CA LEU A 6 7.69 5.46 10.90
C LEU A 6 7.83 4.26 9.96
N PHE A 7 7.38 3.09 10.42
CA PHE A 7 7.40 1.83 9.68
C PHE A 7 6.40 0.85 10.27
N THR A 8 6.21 -0.28 9.57
CA THR A 8 5.51 -1.47 10.07
C THR A 8 6.39 -2.70 9.86
N GLU A 9 6.53 -3.54 10.89
CA GLU A 9 7.20 -4.83 10.75
C GLU A 9 6.19 -5.91 10.40
N HIS A 10 6.56 -6.78 9.45
CA HIS A 10 5.82 -7.98 9.08
C HIS A 10 6.68 -9.22 9.34
N PRO A 11 6.75 -9.71 10.61
CA PRO A 11 7.67 -10.78 10.99
C PRO A 11 7.47 -12.08 10.19
N ALA A 12 6.22 -12.42 9.88
CA ALA A 12 5.88 -13.61 9.10
C ALA A 12 6.44 -13.59 7.66
N TRP A 13 6.74 -12.40 7.13
CA TRP A 13 7.30 -12.20 5.80
C TRP A 13 8.77 -11.81 5.82
N SER A 14 9.37 -11.65 7.00
CA SER A 14 10.72 -11.09 7.15
C SER A 14 10.88 -9.76 6.40
N LEU A 15 9.85 -8.91 6.47
CA LEU A 15 9.72 -7.66 5.71
C LEU A 15 9.48 -6.48 6.67
N VAL A 16 10.04 -5.32 6.36
CA VAL A 16 9.73 -4.05 7.02
C VAL A 16 9.27 -3.04 5.98
N ASP A 17 8.07 -2.50 6.20
CA ASP A 17 7.53 -1.42 5.38
C ASP A 17 7.95 -0.08 5.98
N VAL A 18 8.83 0.67 5.30
CA VAL A 18 9.16 2.05 5.65
C VAL A 18 8.33 2.98 4.77
N TYR A 19 7.53 3.85 5.38
CA TYR A 19 6.65 4.73 4.60
C TYR A 19 7.45 5.75 3.81
N ALA A 20 7.16 5.87 2.51
CA ALA A 20 7.87 6.81 1.63
C ALA A 20 7.89 8.25 2.18
N ALA A 21 6.81 8.67 2.86
CA ALA A 21 6.68 10.00 3.45
C ALA A 21 7.69 10.32 4.57
N VAL A 22 8.36 9.32 5.16
CA VAL A 22 9.37 9.54 6.21
C VAL A 22 10.81 9.49 5.69
N ILE A 23 11.02 9.25 4.39
CA ILE A 23 12.34 9.18 3.77
C ILE A 23 12.59 10.49 3.00
N PRO A 24 13.52 11.35 3.45
CA PRO A 24 13.83 12.59 2.75
C PRO A 24 14.27 12.33 1.31
N ASP A 25 13.74 13.13 0.38
CA ASP A 25 14.09 13.13 -1.04
C ASP A 25 13.94 11.79 -1.78
N PHE A 26 13.17 10.84 -1.22
CA PHE A 26 12.93 9.55 -1.88
C PHE A 26 12.09 9.75 -3.16
N PRO A 27 12.57 9.32 -4.34
CA PRO A 27 11.86 9.50 -5.61
C PRO A 27 10.70 8.49 -5.74
N TYR A 28 9.70 8.64 -4.87
CA TYR A 28 8.58 7.71 -4.74
C TYR A 28 7.73 7.65 -6.01
N GLN A 29 7.50 6.44 -6.51
CA GLN A 29 6.59 6.16 -7.62
C GLN A 29 5.61 5.05 -7.18
N PRO A 30 4.34 5.39 -6.88
CA PRO A 30 3.35 4.40 -6.49
C PRO A 30 3.01 3.48 -7.66
N GLY A 31 2.84 2.18 -7.38
CA GLY A 31 2.50 1.19 -8.39
C GLY A 31 1.09 0.62 -8.29
N VAL A 32 0.49 0.60 -7.09
CA VAL A 32 -0.79 -0.08 -6.84
C VAL A 32 -1.42 0.42 -5.53
N HIS A 33 -2.75 0.38 -5.46
CA HIS A 33 -3.49 0.51 -4.20
C HIS A 33 -3.92 -0.87 -3.73
N VAL A 34 -3.54 -1.26 -2.51
CA VAL A 34 -4.00 -2.50 -1.87
C VAL A 34 -5.11 -2.20 -0.86
N HIS A 35 -5.95 -3.21 -0.56
CA HIS A 35 -7.10 -3.04 0.35
C HIS A 35 -8.07 -1.92 -0.10
N TYR A 36 -8.31 -1.82 -1.40
CA TYR A 36 -9.13 -0.74 -1.96
C TYR A 36 -10.64 -0.93 -1.72
N GLN A 37 -11.10 -2.14 -1.36
CA GLN A 37 -12.49 -2.40 -0.96
C GLN A 37 -12.89 -1.70 0.33
N GLU A 38 -11.92 -1.33 1.18
CA GLU A 38 -12.14 -0.51 2.37
C GLU A 38 -12.03 1.00 2.08
N SER A 39 -11.72 1.39 0.83
CA SER A 39 -11.51 2.79 0.47
C SER A 39 -12.75 3.64 0.71
N ARG A 40 -12.54 4.78 1.38
CA ARG A 40 -13.55 5.83 1.56
C ARG A 40 -13.32 7.03 0.65
N LEU A 41 -12.12 7.17 0.11
CA LEU A 41 -11.73 8.22 -0.82
C LEU A 41 -11.33 7.56 -2.14
N PRO A 42 -12.21 7.58 -3.16
CA PRO A 42 -11.85 7.08 -4.47
C PRO A 42 -10.70 7.90 -5.08
N LEU A 43 -9.63 7.23 -5.50
CA LEU A 43 -8.46 7.83 -6.13
C LEU A 43 -8.49 7.54 -7.63
N ARG A 44 -8.59 8.59 -8.44
CA ARG A 44 -8.59 8.52 -9.91
C ARG A 44 -7.21 8.86 -10.46
N ASP A 45 -6.28 7.92 -10.36
CA ASP A 45 -4.86 8.09 -10.72
C ASP A 45 -4.37 7.08 -11.76
N GLY A 46 -5.24 6.20 -12.27
CA GLY A 46 -4.92 5.20 -13.28
C GLY A 46 -4.10 4.02 -12.75
N LEU A 47 -3.79 3.97 -11.45
CA LEU A 47 -3.11 2.84 -10.83
C LEU A 47 -4.09 1.70 -10.52
N PRO A 48 -3.66 0.43 -10.59
CA PRO A 48 -4.49 -0.71 -10.24
C PRO A 48 -5.05 -0.59 -8.82
N LYS A 49 -6.35 -0.89 -8.68
CA LYS A 49 -7.07 -0.87 -7.41
C LYS A 49 -7.30 -2.30 -6.93
N MET A 50 -6.38 -2.85 -6.16
CA MET A 50 -6.52 -4.22 -5.67
C MET A 50 -7.57 -4.25 -4.57
N ARG A 51 -8.57 -5.11 -4.73
CA ARG A 51 -9.38 -5.57 -3.60
C ARG A 51 -8.42 -6.40 -2.76
N ASP A 52 -8.07 -6.13 -1.52
CA ASP A 52 -7.05 -6.87 -0.75
C ASP A 52 -5.63 -6.83 -1.39
N LEU A 53 -4.87 -7.93 -1.30
CA LEU A 53 -3.45 -7.98 -1.64
C LEU A 53 -3.22 -8.66 -3.01
N PRO A 54 -2.04 -8.43 -3.64
CA PRO A 54 -1.58 -9.25 -4.76
C PRO A 54 -1.55 -10.75 -4.41
N LYS A 55 -1.72 -11.60 -5.43
CA LYS A 55 -1.75 -13.06 -5.24
C LYS A 55 -0.42 -13.59 -4.70
N GLU A 56 0.68 -12.99 -5.13
CA GLU A 56 2.06 -13.28 -4.72
C GLU A 56 2.29 -12.93 -3.24
N MET A 57 1.47 -12.04 -2.67
CA MET A 57 1.47 -11.67 -1.25
C MET A 57 0.39 -12.41 -0.45
N GLY A 58 -0.24 -13.44 -1.04
CA GLY A 58 -1.26 -14.26 -0.38
C GLY A 58 -2.68 -13.67 -0.42
N GLY A 59 -2.90 -12.60 -1.18
CA GLY A 59 -4.23 -12.06 -1.44
C GLY A 59 -4.95 -12.75 -2.60
N SER A 60 -6.08 -12.17 -2.97
CA SER A 60 -6.91 -12.64 -4.07
C SER A 60 -6.39 -12.28 -5.44
N GLY A 61 -5.60 -11.20 -5.56
CA GLY A 61 -5.18 -10.64 -6.83
C GLY A 61 -6.30 -9.98 -7.63
N ALA A 62 -7.48 -9.78 -7.05
CA ALA A 62 -8.62 -9.18 -7.76
C ALA A 62 -8.47 -7.66 -7.86
N VAL A 63 -8.73 -7.12 -9.05
CA VAL A 63 -8.73 -5.68 -9.32
C VAL A 63 -10.17 -5.16 -9.33
N LEU A 64 -10.39 -4.04 -8.65
CA LEU A 64 -11.62 -3.27 -8.65
C LEU A 64 -11.61 -2.22 -9.75
N ALA A 65 -12.80 -1.82 -10.18
CA ALA A 65 -12.94 -0.63 -11.00
C ALA A 65 -12.50 0.61 -10.20
N GLU A 66 -11.95 1.58 -10.92
CA GLU A 66 -11.59 2.89 -10.40
C GLU A 66 -12.82 3.78 -10.13
#